data_AF-A0A3M1HHQ2-F1
#
_entry.id   AF-A0A3M1HHQ2-F1
#
_cell.length_a   1.000
_cell.length_b   1.000
_cell.length_c   1.000
_cell.angle_alpha   90.00
_cell.angle_beta   90.00
_cell.angle_gamma   90.00
#
_symmetry.space_group_name_H-M   'P 1'
#
loop_
_entity.id
_entity.type
_entity.pdbx_description
1 polymer ?
#
loop_
_entity_poly.entity_id
_entity_poly.type
_entity_poly.pdbx_seq_one_letter_code
_entity_poly.pdbx_strand_id
1 'polypeptide(L)'
;MFGSIGPWELIVILIIALIIFGKRLPEVGRSLGKGIVEFRRGLKGIEDEIEDAGSLPPATGTKIEKVQDNQEKEKEPASPSNP
;
A
#
# COMPACT_ATOMS: atom_id res chain seq x y z
N MET A 1 -8.17 4.60 40.84
CA MET A 1 -9.46 4.82 40.13
C MET A 1 -9.32 5.73 38.90
N PHE A 2 -8.22 5.63 38.14
CA PHE A 2 -7.97 6.46 36.94
C PHE A 2 -7.13 5.68 35.90
N GLY A 3 -7.45 4.41 35.68
CA GLY A 3 -6.59 3.51 34.88
C GLY A 3 -6.96 3.42 33.40
N SER A 4 -8.15 3.84 33.02
CA SER A 4 -8.66 3.62 31.68
C SER A 4 -9.43 4.86 31.28
N ILE A 5 -8.78 5.77 30.56
CA ILE A 5 -9.52 6.73 29.73
C ILE A 5 -10.31 5.85 28.76
N GLY A 6 -11.58 5.65 29.09
CA GLY A 6 -12.47 4.83 28.33
C GLY A 6 -12.82 5.52 27.01
N PRO A 7 -13.44 4.77 26.08
CA PRO A 7 -14.00 5.35 24.87
C PRO A 7 -14.99 6.49 25.18
N TRP A 8 -15.61 6.47 26.35
CA TRP A 8 -16.52 7.53 26.79
C TRP A 8 -15.81 8.86 27.08
N GLU A 9 -14.70 8.86 27.83
CA GLU A 9 -13.93 10.08 28.07
C GLU A 9 -13.35 10.67 26.77
N LEU A 10 -12.89 9.82 25.85
CA LEU A 10 -12.41 10.28 24.54
C LEU A 10 -13.49 10.98 23.72
N ILE A 11 -14.73 10.48 23.77
CA ILE A 11 -15.88 11.13 23.10
C ILE A 11 -16.15 12.51 23.70
N VAL A 12 -16.10 12.67 25.02
CA VAL A 12 -16.31 13.97 25.67
C VAL A 12 -15.23 14.97 25.25
N ILE A 13 -13.96 14.56 25.26
CA ILE A 13 -12.84 15.40 24.82
C ILE A 13 -13.01 15.76 23.34
N LEU A 14 -13.42 14.80 22.50
CA LEU A 14 -13.65 15.04 21.08
C LEU A 14 -14.77 16.06 20.86
N ILE A 15 -15.87 16.00 21.60
CA ILE A 15 -16.95 16.99 21.53
C ILE A 15 -16.43 18.39 21.91
N ILE A 16 -15.66 18.50 22.99
CA ILE A 16 -15.07 19.79 23.40
C ILE A 16 -14.14 20.33 22.31
N ALA A 17 -13.28 19.48 21.74
CA ALA A 17 -12.42 19.85 20.63
C ALA A 17 -13.25 20.28 19.40
N LEU A 18 -14.34 19.59 19.08
CA LEU A 18 -15.24 19.98 17.99
C LEU A 18 -15.88 21.34 18.22
N ILE A 19 -16.18 21.73 19.47
CA ILE A 19 -16.72 23.06 19.77
C ILE A 19 -15.66 24.14 19.56
N ILE A 20 -14.43 23.89 20.02
CA ILE A 20 -13.31 24.85 19.90
C ILE A 20 -12.88 25.02 18.44
N PHE A 21 -12.70 23.90 17.72
CA PHE A 21 -12.21 23.91 16.34
C PHE A 21 -13.34 24.09 15.31
N GLY A 22 -14.57 23.68 15.64
CA GLY A 22 -15.74 23.80 14.78
C GLY A 22 -15.51 23.22 13.40
N LYS A 23 -15.75 24.05 12.38
CA LYS A 23 -15.60 23.70 10.96
C LYS A 23 -14.14 23.57 10.51
N ARG A 24 -13.15 23.97 11.33
CA ARG A 24 -11.72 23.91 10.98
C ARG A 24 -11.12 22.53 11.21
N LEU A 25 -11.72 21.69 12.06
CA LEU A 25 -11.23 20.33 12.33
C LEU A 25 -11.04 19.46 11.06
N PRO A 26 -12.01 19.38 10.12
CA PRO A 26 -11.81 18.62 8.87
C PRO A 26 -10.79 19.27 7.93
N GLU A 27 -10.61 20.59 8.00
CA GLU A 27 -9.61 21.31 7.21
C GLU A 27 -8.19 20.99 7.71
N VAL A 28 -7.98 21.06 9.03
CA VAL A 28 -6.73 20.67 9.69
C VAL A 28 -6.44 19.19 9.44
N GLY A 29 -7.42 18.30 9.61
CA GLY A 29 -7.26 16.87 9.33
C GLY A 29 -6.89 16.57 7.87
N ARG A 30 -7.48 17.28 6.90
CA ARG A 30 -7.10 17.16 5.49
C ARG A 30 -5.67 17.63 5.22
N SER A 31 -5.26 18.75 5.82
CA SER A 31 -3.89 19.28 5.65
C SER A 31 -2.84 18.33 6.23
N LEU A 32 -3.06 17.83 7.46
CA LEU A 32 -2.20 16.84 8.10
C LEU A 32 -2.20 15.52 7.34
N GLY A 33 -3.36 15.05 6.88
CA GLY A 33 -3.47 13.82 6.10
C GLY A 33 -2.66 13.87 4.81
N LYS A 34 -2.71 14.98 4.07
CA LYS A 34 -1.86 15.19 2.89
C LYS A 34 -0.37 15.14 3.23
N GLY A 35 0.04 15.85 4.28
CA GLY A 35 1.43 15.84 4.74
C GLY A 35 1.92 14.44 5.14
N ILE A 36 1.10 13.65 5.85
CA ILE A 36 1.42 12.27 6.23
C ILE A 36 1.55 11.36 5.00
N VAL A 37 0.68 11.53 4.00
CA VAL A 37 0.73 10.74 2.76
C VAL A 37 1.98 11.05 1.95
N GLU A 38 2.32 12.33 1.79
CA GLU A 38 3.54 12.77 1.11
C GLU A 38 4.79 12.32 1.86
N PHE A 39 4.80 12.47 3.19
CA PHE A 39 5.88 11.99 4.04
C PHE A 39 6.09 10.47 3.90
N ARG A 40 5.02 9.68 3.92
CA ARG A 40 5.09 8.23 3.70
C ARG A 40 5.60 7.87 2.31
N ARG A 41 5.24 8.62 1.27
CA ARG A 41 5.77 8.40 -0.10
C ARG A 41 7.26 8.73 -0.17
N GLY A 42 7.69 9.82 0.47
CA GLY A 42 9.10 10.20 0.55
C GLY A 42 9.94 9.13 1.27
N LEU A 43 9.48 8.64 2.42
CA LEU A 43 10.17 7.58 3.15
C LEU A 43 10.32 6.29 2.34
N LYS A 44 9.27 5.88 1.61
CA LYS A 44 9.33 4.70 0.74
C LYS A 44 10.34 4.87 -0.40
N GLY A 45 10.34 6.02 -1.07
CA GLY A 45 11.29 6.28 -2.15
C GLY A 45 12.75 6.27 -1.68
N ILE A 46 13.01 6.71 -0.44
CA ILE A 46 14.34 6.66 0.18
C ILE A 46 14.73 5.22 0.52
N GLU A 47 13.81 4.42 1.04
CA GLU A 47 14.05 3.01 1.35
C GLU A 47 14.37 2.22 0.07
N ASP A 48 13.61 2.46 -1.01
CA ASP A 48 13.85 1.89 -2.34
C ASP A 48 15.22 2.32 -2.92
N GLU A 49 15.62 3.59 -2.77
CA GLU A 49 16.95 4.09 -3.20
C GLU A 49 18.12 3.50 -2.40
N ILE A 50 17.92 3.24 -1.10
CA ILE A 50 18.95 2.63 -0.25
C ILE A 50 19.11 1.14 -0.56
N GLU A 51 18.02 0.43 -0.89
CA GLU A 51 18.07 -0.95 -1.36
C GLU A 51 18.77 -1.08 -2.73
N ASP A 52 18.52 -0.14 -3.65
CA ASP A 52 19.15 -0.08 -4.98
C ASP A 52 20.65 0.31 -4.91
N ALA A 53 21.03 1.18 -3.96
CA ALA A 53 22.44 1.53 -3.72
C ALA A 53 23.25 0.45 -3.01
N GLY A 54 22.60 -0.52 -2.35
CA GLY A 54 23.23 -1.53 -1.51
C GLY A 54 23.29 -2.94 -2.10
N SER A 55 22.59 -3.24 -3.21
CA SER A 55 22.52 -4.61 -3.72
C SER A 55 22.45 -4.68 -5.25
N LEU A 56 23.31 -5.54 -5.82
CA LEU A 56 23.20 -6.07 -7.18
C LEU A 56 21.75 -6.48 -7.47
N PRO A 57 21.26 -6.30 -8.72
CA PRO A 57 19.84 -6.30 -9.05
C PRO A 57 19.14 -7.60 -8.64
N PRO A 58 18.17 -7.57 -7.70
CA PRO A 58 17.19 -8.63 -7.61
C PRO A 58 16.07 -8.29 -8.60
N ALA A 59 16.00 -9.05 -9.68
CA ALA A 59 14.79 -9.15 -10.46
C ALA A 59 13.61 -9.43 -9.51
N THR A 60 12.59 -8.55 -9.47
CA THR A 60 11.16 -8.90 -9.38
C THR A 60 10.33 -7.62 -9.25
N GLY A 61 9.87 -7.14 -10.40
CA GLY A 61 8.69 -6.29 -10.53
C GLY A 61 7.84 -6.88 -11.64
N THR A 62 7.31 -8.08 -11.41
CA THR A 62 6.35 -8.73 -12.32
C THR A 62 5.12 -7.84 -12.44
N LYS A 63 5.17 -6.93 -13.42
CA LYS A 63 4.01 -6.38 -14.08
C LYS A 63 3.21 -7.57 -14.57
N ILE A 64 2.07 -7.83 -13.93
CA ILE A 64 1.00 -8.69 -14.44
C ILE A 64 0.53 -8.04 -15.75
N GLU A 65 1.24 -8.33 -16.83
CA GLU A 65 0.83 -8.00 -18.19
C GLU A 65 0.09 -9.23 -18.72
N LYS A 66 -1.22 -9.05 -18.90
CA LYS A 66 -2.10 -9.96 -19.63
C LYS A 66 -1.39 -10.54 -20.85
N VAL A 67 -1.11 -11.84 -20.83
CA VAL A 67 -1.01 -12.67 -22.03
C VAL A 67 -2.08 -13.74 -21.91
N GLN A 68 -3.29 -13.34 -22.28
CA GLN A 68 -4.34 -14.24 -22.74
C GLN A 68 -4.10 -14.41 -24.25
N ASP A 69 -3.41 -15.46 -24.68
CA ASP A 69 -3.70 -16.15 -25.95
C ASP A 69 -2.89 -17.44 -26.10
N ASN A 70 -3.47 -18.43 -26.79
CA ASN A 70 -2.90 -19.69 -27.27
C ASN A 70 -2.62 -20.82 -26.25
N GLN A 71 -3.68 -21.49 -25.84
CA GLN A 71 -3.67 -22.96 -25.69
C GLN A 71 -4.24 -23.59 -26.97
N GLU A 72 -3.59 -24.68 -27.37
CA GLU A 72 -4.11 -25.75 -28.24
C GLU A 72 -3.91 -25.65 -29.75
N LYS A 73 -2.67 -25.94 -30.20
CA LYS A 73 -2.46 -26.72 -31.43
C LYS A 73 -1.06 -27.36 -31.48
N GLU A 74 -0.88 -28.50 -30.82
CA GLU A 74 -0.02 -29.59 -31.36
C GLU A 74 -0.28 -30.89 -30.57
N LYS A 75 -1.33 -31.61 -30.95
CA LYS A 75 -1.33 -33.05 -30.75
C LYS A 75 -0.66 -33.67 -31.96
N GLU A 76 0.26 -34.58 -31.66
CA GLU A 76 0.89 -35.58 -32.52
C GLU A 76 2.19 -35.14 -33.22
N PRO A 77 3.27 -35.89 -32.98
CA PRO A 77 3.59 -36.89 -34.00
C PRO A 77 3.83 -38.29 -33.44
N ALA A 78 3.26 -39.24 -34.18
CA ALA A 78 3.49 -40.66 -34.18
C ALA A 78 4.95 -41.05 -33.95
N SER A 79 5.15 -42.04 -33.09
CA SER A 79 6.39 -42.81 -33.00
C SER A 79 6.38 -43.88 -34.11
N PRO A 80 7.22 -43.80 -35.15
CA PRO A 80 7.43 -44.93 -36.04
C PRO A 80 8.37 -45.93 -35.36
N SER A 81 7.80 -46.93 -34.69
CA SER A 81 8.51 -48.16 -34.33
C SER A 81 8.45 -49.14 -35.50
N ASN A 82 9.56 -49.32 -36.22
CA ASN A 82 9.86 -50.48 -37.07
C ASN A 82 11.39 -50.53 -37.28
N PRO A 83 12.01 -51.64 -37.72
CA PRO A 83 11.48 -52.87 -38.33
C PRO A 83 11.22 -54.05 -37.38
#